data_AF-K4JY85-F1
#
_entry.id   AF-K4JY85-F1
#
_cell.length_a   1.000
_cell.length_b   1.000
_cell.length_c   1.000
_cell.angle_alpha   90.00
_cell.angle_beta   90.00
_cell.angle_gamma   90.00
#
_symmetry.space_group_name_H-M   'P 1'
#
loop_
_entity.id
_entity.type
_entity.pdbx_description
1 polymer ?
#
loop_
_entity_poly.entity_id
_entity_poly.type
_entity_poly.pdbx_seq_one_letter_code
_entity_poly.pdbx_strand_id
1 'polypeptide(L)'
;GTHIWIDHCTFEEYPLVELDVKRGTHNVTVSWSHFENAQTAILFGLAGDIIMDTAQSLTAHHNYFSRLDDDGILSHGGELHAYNNYYE
;
A
#
# COMPACT_ATOMS: atom_id res chain seq x y z
N GLY A 1 -1.20 4.26 -13.03
CA GLY A 1 -0.16 5.28 -13.29
C GLY A 1 1.21 4.63 -13.31
N THR A 2 2.27 5.38 -13.57
CA THR A 2 3.64 4.83 -13.47
C THR A 2 4.63 5.85 -12.95
N HIS A 3 5.67 5.38 -12.24
CA HIS A 3 6.73 6.22 -11.64
C HIS A 3 6.15 7.23 -10.64
N ILE A 4 5.56 6.71 -9.57
CA ILE A 4 4.90 7.50 -8.53
C ILE A 4 5.69 7.32 -7.24
N TRP A 5 5.98 8.43 -6.55
CA TRP A 5 6.64 8.43 -5.25
C TRP A 5 5.78 9.18 -4.23
N ILE A 6 5.46 8.49 -3.14
CA ILE A 6 4.75 9.02 -1.98
C ILE A 6 5.73 8.94 -0.82
N ASP A 7 6.07 10.09 -0.24
CA ASP A 7 7.16 10.20 0.73
C ASP A 7 6.83 11.21 1.82
N HIS A 8 7.19 10.91 3.07
CA HIS A 8 6.98 11.79 4.24
C HIS A 8 5.55 12.33 4.37
N CYS A 9 4.56 11.48 4.09
CA CYS A 9 3.15 11.81 4.22
C CYS A 9 2.56 11.19 5.50
N THR A 10 1.52 11.83 6.05
CA THR A 10 0.67 11.24 7.10
C THR A 10 -0.73 11.02 6.52
N PHE A 11 -1.25 9.81 6.69
CA PHE A 11 -2.62 9.40 6.44
C PHE A 11 -3.26 9.18 7.82
N GLU A 12 -4.23 10.03 8.20
CA GLU A 12 -4.64 10.21 9.61
C GLU A 12 -5.87 9.38 10.03
N GLU A 13 -6.89 9.25 9.17
CA GLU A 13 -8.08 8.44 9.45
C GLU A 13 -8.87 8.19 8.17
N TYR A 14 -9.16 6.93 7.88
CA TYR A 14 -10.11 6.56 6.84
C TYR A 14 -10.76 5.21 7.16
N PRO A 15 -12.10 5.07 7.06
CA PRO A 15 -12.80 3.90 7.58
C PRO A 15 -12.49 2.58 6.86
N LEU A 16 -11.84 2.63 5.69
CA LEU A 16 -11.54 1.45 4.88
C LEU A 16 -10.05 1.45 4.48
N VAL A 17 -9.74 1.82 3.24
CA VAL A 17 -8.39 1.81 2.67
C VAL A 17 -7.88 3.23 2.43
N GLU A 18 -6.70 3.58 2.94
CA GLU A 18 -6.11 4.91 2.78
C GLU A 18 -5.42 5.13 1.43
N LEU A 19 -4.70 4.12 0.91
CA LEU A 19 -3.98 4.18 -0.35
C LEU A 19 -4.26 2.96 -1.25
N ASP A 20 -4.71 3.22 -2.47
CA ASP A 20 -4.96 2.20 -3.49
C ASP A 20 -3.92 2.23 -4.61
N VAL A 21 -3.19 1.12 -4.80
CA VAL A 21 -2.33 0.87 -5.97
C VAL A 21 -2.96 -0.24 -6.81
N LYS A 22 -3.63 0.14 -7.91
CA LYS A 22 -4.51 -0.77 -8.68
C LYS A 22 -4.38 -0.57 -10.20
N ARG A 23 -5.01 -1.47 -10.98
CA ARG A 23 -5.23 -1.37 -12.43
C ARG A 23 -3.93 -1.13 -13.22
N GLY A 24 -2.96 -2.01 -13.04
CA GLY A 24 -1.68 -2.01 -13.75
C GLY A 24 -0.77 -0.86 -13.34
N THR A 25 -1.00 -0.25 -12.18
CA THR A 25 -0.13 0.80 -11.66
C THR A 25 1.19 0.19 -11.21
N HIS A 26 2.31 0.67 -11.75
CA HIS A 26 3.63 0.07 -11.54
C HIS A 26 4.72 1.12 -11.31
N ASN A 27 5.83 0.71 -10.72
CA ASN A 27 6.93 1.56 -10.26
C ASN A 27 6.45 2.59 -9.23
N VAL A 28 5.75 2.10 -8.20
CA VAL A 28 5.32 2.90 -7.05
C VAL A 28 6.29 2.70 -5.89
N THR A 29 6.73 3.78 -5.28
CA THR A 29 7.45 3.76 -3.99
C THR A 29 6.64 4.52 -2.95
N VAL A 30 6.42 3.89 -1.79
CA VAL A 30 5.86 4.52 -0.59
C VAL A 30 6.92 4.44 0.50
N SER A 31 7.39 5.60 0.97
CA SER A 31 8.47 5.66 1.94
C SER A 31 8.27 6.68 3.05
N TRP A 32 8.84 6.40 4.22
CA TRP A 32 8.89 7.34 5.36
C TRP A 32 7.54 7.97 5.72
N SER A 33 6.45 7.24 5.45
CA SER A 33 5.08 7.74 5.63
C SER A 33 4.41 7.04 6.80
N HIS A 34 3.44 7.70 7.41
CA HIS A 34 2.67 7.20 8.55
C HIS A 34 1.22 7.00 8.13
N PHE A 35 0.71 5.79 8.38
CA PHE A 35 -0.68 5.38 8.14
C PHE A 35 -1.32 5.05 9.49
N GLU A 36 -2.43 5.70 9.81
CA GLU A 36 -3.12 5.48 11.08
C GLU A 36 -4.66 5.52 11.01
N ASN A 37 -5.29 4.78 11.94
CA ASN A 37 -6.74 4.78 12.17
C ASN A 37 -7.55 4.40 10.92
N ALA A 38 -7.22 3.25 10.33
CA ALA A 38 -7.91 2.72 9.16
C ALA A 38 -8.08 1.19 9.22
N GLN A 39 -9.00 0.64 8.44
CA GLN A 39 -9.09 -0.82 8.34
C GLN A 39 -7.84 -1.39 7.67
N THR A 40 -7.41 -0.77 6.58
CA THR A 40 -6.23 -1.16 5.82
C THR A 40 -5.47 0.08 5.35
N ALA A 41 -4.15 0.11 5.49
CA ALA A 41 -3.38 1.26 5.02
C ALA A 41 -3.23 1.25 3.48
N ILE A 42 -2.63 0.20 2.91
CA ILE A 42 -2.37 0.11 1.46
C ILE A 42 -3.06 -1.13 0.87
N LEU A 43 -3.90 -0.94 -0.14
CA LEU A 43 -4.41 -2.02 -0.97
C LEU A 43 -3.65 -2.07 -2.30
N PHE A 44 -2.91 -3.15 -2.49
CA PHE A 44 -2.11 -3.42 -3.68
C PHE A 44 -2.79 -4.47 -4.56
N GLY A 45 -3.50 -3.99 -5.59
CA GLY A 45 -4.31 -4.80 -6.49
C GLY A 45 -5.77 -4.92 -6.07
N LEU A 46 -6.65 -5.12 -7.05
CA LEU A 46 -8.07 -5.40 -6.80
C LEU A 46 -8.26 -6.88 -6.43
N ALA A 47 -9.10 -7.13 -5.41
CA ALA A 47 -9.58 -8.47 -5.13
C ALA A 47 -10.49 -8.96 -6.28
N GLY A 48 -10.38 -10.24 -6.65
CA GLY A 48 -11.36 -10.90 -7.51
C GLY A 48 -11.30 -10.59 -9.01
N ASP A 49 -10.19 -10.06 -9.53
CA ASP A 49 -10.01 -10.04 -10.99
C ASP A 49 -9.82 -11.47 -11.54
N ILE A 50 -10.53 -11.78 -12.63
CA ILE A 50 -10.41 -13.06 -13.36
C ILE A 50 -8.96 -13.30 -13.84
N ILE A 51 -8.22 -12.20 -14.03
CA ILE A 51 -6.79 -12.18 -14.35
C ILE A 51 -6.09 -11.38 -13.25
N MET A 52 -5.27 -12.05 -12.44
CA MET A 52 -4.37 -11.35 -11.52
C MET A 52 -3.50 -10.37 -12.30
N ASP A 53 -3.49 -9.11 -11.85
CA ASP A 53 -2.62 -8.11 -12.44
C ASP A 53 -1.18 -8.34 -11.98
N THR A 54 -0.38 -8.92 -12.88
CA THR A 54 1.05 -9.19 -12.63
C THR A 54 1.95 -8.03 -13.04
N ALA A 55 1.42 -6.98 -13.67
CA ALA A 55 2.23 -5.87 -14.16
C ALA A 55 2.46 -4.79 -13.08
N GLN A 56 1.63 -4.78 -12.05
CA GLN A 56 1.74 -3.83 -10.93
C GLN A 56 2.98 -4.13 -10.05
N SER A 57 3.61 -3.05 -9.55
CA SER A 57 4.75 -3.15 -8.65
C SER A 57 4.75 -2.04 -7.60
N LEU A 58 5.04 -2.43 -6.36
CA LEU A 58 5.08 -1.56 -5.18
C LEU A 58 6.33 -1.85 -4.35
N THR A 59 7.10 -0.81 -4.05
CA THR A 59 8.10 -0.82 -2.98
C THR A 59 7.56 -0.02 -1.79
N ALA A 60 7.50 -0.63 -0.61
CA ALA A 60 7.09 0.03 0.62
C ALA A 60 8.20 -0.09 1.66
N HIS A 61 8.77 1.03 2.11
CA HIS A 61 9.86 0.98 3.09
C HIS A 61 9.89 2.11 4.11
N HIS A 62 10.34 1.81 5.32
CA HIS A 62 10.46 2.82 6.40
C HIS A 62 9.13 3.53 6.72
N ASN A 63 8.00 2.89 6.42
CA ASN A 63 6.69 3.39 6.79
C ASN A 63 6.31 2.95 8.20
N TYR A 64 5.50 3.77 8.86
CA TYR A 64 4.88 3.46 10.13
C TYR A 64 3.40 3.13 9.91
N PHE A 65 2.98 1.94 10.33
CA PHE A 65 1.59 1.49 10.31
C PHE A 65 1.11 1.32 11.74
N SER A 66 0.11 2.11 12.17
CA SER A 66 -0.39 2.07 13.55
C SER A 66 -1.90 2.10 13.62
N ARG A 67 -2.50 1.37 14.56
CA ARG A 67 -3.96 1.33 14.75
C ARG A 67 -4.72 1.00 13.47
N LEU A 68 -4.25 -0.05 12.78
CA LEU A 68 -4.96 -0.63 11.65
C LEU A 68 -5.82 -1.79 12.14
N ASP A 69 -7.05 -1.93 11.63
CA ASP A 69 -7.92 -3.04 12.06
C ASP A 69 -7.47 -4.37 11.45
N ASP A 70 -7.04 -4.38 10.18
CA ASP A 70 -6.70 -5.58 9.43
C ASP A 70 -5.26 -5.58 8.91
N ASP A 71 -4.94 -4.73 7.93
CA ASP A 71 -3.74 -4.89 7.09
C ASP A 71 -2.93 -3.59 6.93
N GLY A 72 -1.61 -3.66 7.11
CA GLY A 72 -0.71 -2.59 6.66
C GLY A 72 -0.56 -2.53 5.14
N ILE A 73 -0.42 -3.69 4.50
CA ILE A 73 -0.41 -3.82 3.04
C ILE A 73 -1.15 -5.08 2.64
N LEU A 74 -2.35 -4.93 2.07
CA LEU A 74 -3.13 -6.03 1.51
C LEU A 74 -2.79 -6.21 0.02
N SER A 75 -2.10 -7.29 -0.32
CA SER A 75 -1.66 -7.57 -1.70
C SER A 75 -2.48 -8.67 -2.39
N HIS A 76 -2.90 -8.39 -3.63
CA HIS A 76 -3.61 -9.30 -4.52
C HIS A 76 -2.77 -9.69 -5.77
N GLY A 77 -1.45 -9.82 -5.61
CA GLY A 77 -0.52 -10.19 -6.68
C GLY A 77 0.48 -9.08 -7.03
N GLY A 78 1.07 -9.15 -8.23
CA GLY A 78 2.14 -8.24 -8.65
C GLY A 78 3.46 -8.45 -7.89
N GLU A 79 4.39 -7.52 -8.07
CA GLU A 79 5.68 -7.53 -7.35
C GLU A 79 5.63 -6.54 -6.17
N LEU A 80 5.63 -7.08 -4.95
CA LEU A 80 5.71 -6.31 -3.70
C LEU A 80 7.08 -6.49 -3.06
N HIS A 81 7.80 -5.39 -2.85
CA HIS A 81 9.01 -5.34 -2.03
C HIS A 81 8.75 -4.47 -0.79
N ALA A 82 8.54 -5.12 0.36
CA ALA A 82 8.32 -4.45 1.64
C ALA A 82 9.50 -4.71 2.59
N TYR A 83 10.19 -3.66 3.04
CA TYR A 83 11.34 -3.78 3.95
C TYR A 83 11.43 -2.62 4.93
N ASN A 84 11.96 -2.86 6.13
CA ASN A 84 12.13 -1.85 7.18
C ASN A 84 10.88 -1.03 7.53
N ASN A 85 9.68 -1.56 7.32
CA ASN A 85 8.46 -0.94 7.83
C ASN A 85 8.26 -1.33 9.30
N TYR A 86 7.62 -0.45 10.07
CA TYR A 86 7.21 -0.73 11.45
C TYR A 86 5.69 -0.88 11.51
N TYR A 87 5.22 -1.99 12.05
CA TYR A 87 3.81 -2.33 12.26
C TYR A 87 3.59 -2.45 13.78
N GLU A 88 2.70 -1.62 14.34
CA GLU A 88 2.31 -1.64 15.76
C GLU A 88 1.31 -2.77 16.05
#